data_AF-W2L7X2-F1
#
_entry.id   AF-W2L7X2-F1
#
_cell.length_a   1.000
_cell.length_b   1.000
_cell.length_c   1.000
_cell.angle_alpha   90.00
_cell.angle_beta   90.00
_cell.angle_gamma   90.00
#
_symmetry.space_group_name_H-M   'P 1'
#
loop_
_entity.id
_entity.type
_entity.pdbx_description
1 polymer ?
#
loop_
_entity_poly.entity_id
_entity_poly.type
_entity_poly.pdbx_seq_one_letter_code
_entity_poly.pdbx_strand_id
1 'polypeptide(L)'
;MKNADIVPVLFKNTTITDRTCCICDLVVKQPKQAGYKNLISHLQAHHSGYEDVAAECIRKACAPMSSMFVHKDAADTYGWAKLVALKNFSFTHIDDPVTVLPYATNHWIAIPY
;
A
#
# COMPACT_ATOMS: atom_id res chain seq x y z
N MET A 1 3.61 -12.05 -22.33
CA MET A 1 2.22 -12.27 -21.87
C MET A 1 1.30 -11.37 -22.68
N LYS A 2 0.12 -11.84 -23.10
CA LYS A 2 -0.79 -11.03 -23.93
C LYS A 2 -1.83 -10.34 -23.05
N ASN A 3 -2.36 -9.20 -23.49
CA ASN A 3 -3.42 -8.47 -22.76
C ASN A 3 -4.65 -9.35 -22.50
N ALA A 4 -4.92 -10.31 -23.39
CA ALA A 4 -6.00 -11.30 -23.24
C ALA A 4 -5.78 -12.27 -22.05
N ASP A 5 -4.54 -12.48 -21.62
CA ASP A 5 -4.20 -13.31 -20.45
C ASP A 5 -4.27 -12.50 -19.16
N ILE A 6 -3.91 -11.21 -19.22
CA ILE A 6 -3.82 -10.30 -18.06
C ILE A 6 -5.20 -9.84 -17.60
N VAL A 7 -6.04 -9.40 -18.54
CA VAL A 7 -7.32 -8.77 -18.24
C VAL A 7 -8.26 -9.67 -17.43
N PRO A 8 -8.44 -10.97 -17.74
CA PRO A 8 -9.31 -11.84 -16.95
C PRO A 8 -8.86 -12.04 -15.50
N VAL A 9 -7.57 -11.88 -15.22
CA VAL A 9 -7.00 -12.08 -13.88
C VAL A 9 -7.14 -10.80 -13.05
N LEU A 10 -6.85 -9.64 -13.65
CA LEU A 10 -6.83 -8.36 -12.95
C LEU A 10 -8.16 -7.60 -12.97
N PHE A 11 -9.15 -8.06 -13.74
CA PHE A 11 -10.46 -7.42 -13.82
C PHE A 11 -11.62 -8.40 -13.65
N LYS A 12 -12.61 -8.01 -12.84
CA LYS A 12 -13.92 -8.66 -12.74
C LYS A 12 -14.86 -8.10 -13.79
N ASN A 13 -15.74 -8.95 -14.29
CA ASN A 13 -16.84 -8.56 -15.16
C ASN A 13 -18.01 -8.04 -14.33
N THR A 14 -18.41 -6.79 -14.58
CA THR A 14 -19.54 -6.17 -13.87
C THR A 14 -20.71 -5.97 -14.84
N THR A 15 -20.42 -5.57 -16.08
CA THR A 15 -21.39 -5.47 -17.19
C THR A 15 -20.74 -5.82 -18.54
N ILE A 16 -21.48 -5.73 -19.64
CA ILE A 16 -20.97 -5.97 -21.01
C ILE A 16 -19.89 -4.95 -21.41
N THR A 17 -19.98 -3.73 -20.89
CA THR A 17 -19.09 -2.61 -21.22
C THR A 17 -18.19 -2.18 -20.08
N ASP A 18 -18.43 -2.65 -18.85
CA ASP A 18 -17.71 -2.19 -17.68
C ASP A 18 -16.99 -3.33 -16.98
N ARG A 19 -15.74 -3.05 -16.61
CA ARG A 19 -14.84 -3.98 -15.94
C ARG A 19 -14.35 -3.35 -14.66
N THR A 20 -14.48 -4.03 -13.54
CA THR A 20 -13.96 -3.56 -12.26
C THR A 20 -12.54 -4.06 -12.06
N CYS A 21 -11.59 -3.16 -11.79
CA CYS A 21 -10.24 -3.54 -11.43
C CYS A 21 -10.25 -4.27 -10.08
N CYS A 22 -9.64 -5.45 -10.00
CA CYS A 22 -9.58 -6.23 -8.75
C CYS A 22 -8.67 -5.61 -7.68
N ILE A 23 -7.89 -4.59 -8.04
CA ILE A 23 -6.82 -4.02 -7.20
C ILE A 23 -7.30 -2.76 -6.49
N CYS A 24 -7.94 -1.86 -7.23
CA CYS A 24 -8.44 -0.58 -6.72
C CYS A 24 -9.98 -0.48 -6.72
N ASP A 25 -10.68 -1.55 -7.13
CA ASP A 25 -12.14 -1.61 -7.25
C ASP A 25 -12.77 -0.51 -8.13
N LEU A 26 -11.96 0.21 -8.91
CA LEU A 26 -12.44 1.20 -9.87
C LEU A 26 -13.06 0.52 -11.09
N VAL A 27 -14.21 1.05 -11.51
CA VAL A 27 -14.90 0.63 -12.72
C VAL A 27 -14.29 1.33 -13.92
N VAL A 28 -13.72 0.56 -14.84
CA VAL A 28 -13.15 1.05 -16.09
C VAL A 28 -14.11 0.73 -17.22
N LYS A 29 -14.54 1.77 -17.94
CA LYS A 29 -15.39 1.65 -19.13
C LYS A 29 -14.57 1.13 -20.30
N GLN A 30 -15.01 0.00 -20.85
CA GLN A 30 -14.43 -0.63 -22.03
C GLN A 30 -15.52 -0.94 -23.07
N PRO A 31 -15.71 -0.06 -24.09
CA PRO A 31 -16.61 -0.38 -25.18
C PRO A 31 -16.06 -1.56 -26.00
N LYS A 32 -16.94 -2.45 -26.50
CA LYS A 32 -16.57 -3.68 -27.24
C LYS A 32 -15.56 -3.45 -28.38
N GLN A 33 -15.58 -2.27 -29.00
CA GLN A 33 -14.76 -1.91 -30.15
C GLN A 33 -13.32 -1.49 -29.77
N ALA A 34 -13.06 -1.14 -28.50
CA ALA A 34 -11.77 -0.64 -28.05
C ALA A 34 -10.72 -1.73 -27.74
N GLY A 35 -11.09 -3.01 -27.86
CA GLY A 35 -10.24 -4.12 -27.42
C GLY A 35 -9.91 -3.99 -25.93
N TYR A 36 -8.64 -4.16 -25.55
CA TYR A 36 -8.16 -4.06 -24.16
C TYR A 36 -7.48 -2.73 -23.81
N LYS A 37 -7.47 -1.75 -24.71
CA LYS A 37 -6.64 -0.55 -24.56
C LYS A 37 -6.95 0.24 -23.28
N ASN A 38 -8.22 0.42 -22.96
CA ASN A 38 -8.63 1.20 -21.79
C ASN A 38 -8.21 0.54 -20.47
N LEU A 39 -8.32 -0.79 -20.39
CA LEU A 39 -7.94 -1.54 -19.19
C LEU A 39 -6.44 -1.55 -18.99
N ILE A 40 -5.68 -1.74 -20.06
CA ILE A 40 -4.21 -1.69 -19.99
C ILE A 40 -3.73 -0.28 -19.65
N SER A 41 -4.34 0.76 -20.23
CA SER A 41 -4.01 2.14 -19.90
C SER A 41 -4.29 2.46 -18.42
N HIS A 42 -5.38 1.94 -17.86
CA HIS A 42 -5.65 2.04 -16.42
C HIS A 42 -4.57 1.35 -15.58
N LEU A 43 -4.18 0.12 -15.92
CA LEU A 43 -3.12 -0.60 -15.22
C LEU A 43 -1.78 0.14 -15.29
N GLN A 44 -1.41 0.65 -16.46
CA GLN A 44 -0.18 1.42 -16.63
C GLN A 44 -0.16 2.72 -15.83
N ALA A 45 -1.32 3.38 -15.67
CA ALA A 45 -1.44 4.64 -14.93
C ALA A 45 -1.44 4.47 -13.40
N HIS A 46 -2.07 3.40 -12.89
CA HIS A 46 -2.34 3.24 -11.45
C HIS A 46 -1.59 2.07 -10.79
N HIS A 47 -1.11 1.10 -11.56
CA HIS A 47 -0.59 -0.17 -11.07
C HIS A 47 0.72 -0.53 -11.77
N SER A 48 1.79 0.19 -11.45
CA SER A 48 3.14 -0.12 -11.95
C SER A 48 3.56 -1.55 -11.59
N GLY A 49 4.11 -2.29 -12.55
CA GLY A 49 4.52 -3.69 -12.34
C GLY A 49 3.37 -4.70 -12.42
N TYR A 50 2.23 -4.33 -13.00
CA TYR A 50 1.09 -5.24 -13.14
C TYR A 50 1.39 -6.51 -13.95
N GLU A 51 2.39 -6.48 -14.84
CA GLU A 51 2.79 -7.68 -15.57
C GLU A 51 3.30 -8.77 -14.61
N ASP A 52 4.14 -8.41 -13.64
CA ASP A 52 4.71 -9.37 -12.69
C ASP A 52 3.64 -9.96 -11.78
N VAL A 53 2.72 -9.13 -11.30
CA VAL A 53 1.60 -9.58 -10.47
C VAL A 53 0.68 -10.48 -11.27
N ALA A 54 0.34 -10.13 -12.52
CA ALA A 54 -0.47 -10.98 -13.37
C ALA A 54 0.21 -12.32 -13.67
N ALA A 55 1.52 -12.33 -13.94
CA ALA A 55 2.29 -13.56 -14.14
C ALA A 55 2.29 -14.44 -12.89
N GLU A 56 2.45 -13.85 -11.70
CA GLU A 56 2.38 -14.57 -10.44
C GLU A 56 0.99 -15.14 -10.17
N CYS A 57 -0.06 -14.35 -10.38
CA CYS A 57 -1.45 -14.78 -10.22
C CYS A 57 -1.81 -15.93 -11.16
N ILE A 58 -1.37 -15.88 -12.42
CA ILE A 58 -1.55 -16.98 -13.38
C ILE A 58 -0.82 -18.23 -12.91
N ARG A 59 0.45 -18.09 -12.50
CA ARG A 59 1.28 -19.22 -12.07
C ARG A 59 0.74 -19.89 -10.80
N LYS A 60 0.28 -19.09 -9.83
CA LYS A 60 -0.19 -19.58 -8.52
C LYS A 60 -1.70 -19.84 -8.46
N ALA A 61 -2.42 -19.57 -9.55
CA ALA A 61 -3.89 -19.57 -9.58
C ALA A 61 -4.49 -18.79 -8.39
N CYS A 62 -3.91 -17.63 -8.06
CA CYS A 62 -4.33 -16.81 -6.94
C CYS A 62 -5.03 -15.52 -7.41
N ALA A 63 -5.92 -15.00 -6.58
CA ALA A 63 -6.53 -13.71 -6.82
C ALA A 63 -5.50 -12.58 -6.59
N PRO A 64 -5.47 -11.55 -7.45
CA PRO A 64 -4.64 -10.38 -7.22
C PRO A 64 -5.08 -9.68 -5.95
N MET A 65 -4.13 -9.37 -5.08
CA MET A 65 -4.34 -8.58 -3.87
C MET A 65 -3.71 -7.20 -4.02
N SER A 66 -4.33 -6.17 -3.46
CA SER A 66 -3.77 -4.81 -3.46
C SER A 66 -2.38 -4.75 -2.83
N SER A 67 -2.09 -5.62 -1.86
CA SER A 67 -0.76 -5.75 -1.23
C SER A 67 0.36 -6.14 -2.20
N MET A 68 0.05 -6.77 -3.34
CA MET A 68 1.02 -7.16 -4.36
C MET A 68 1.54 -5.97 -5.17
N PHE A 69 0.92 -4.79 -5.03
CA PHE A 69 1.26 -3.55 -5.73
C PHE A 69 1.82 -2.48 -4.79
N VAL A 70 2.08 -2.81 -3.52
CA VAL A 70 2.62 -1.88 -2.54
C VAL A 70 4.11 -1.71 -2.78
N HIS A 71 4.58 -0.46 -2.78
CA HIS A 71 6.01 -0.17 -2.86
C HIS A 71 6.75 -0.89 -1.74
N LYS A 72 7.94 -1.44 -2.04
CA LYS A 72 8.71 -2.24 -1.08
C LYS A 72 8.85 -1.54 0.27
N ASP A 73 9.20 -0.26 0.27
CA ASP A 73 9.38 0.54 1.49
C ASP A 73 8.09 0.68 2.31
N ALA A 74 6.93 0.78 1.66
CA ALA A 74 5.64 0.86 2.34
C ALA A 74 5.26 -0.50 2.94
N ALA A 75 5.55 -1.60 2.24
CA ALA A 75 5.36 -2.95 2.74
C ALA A 75 6.28 -3.23 3.95
N ASP A 76 7.55 -2.83 3.86
CA ASP A 76 8.54 -2.97 4.91
C ASP A 76 8.17 -2.13 6.14
N THR A 77 7.74 -0.87 5.94
CA THR A 77 7.26 0.02 7.02
C THR A 77 6.03 -0.57 7.73
N TYR A 78 5.04 -1.05 6.97
CA TYR A 78 3.85 -1.68 7.53
C TYR A 78 4.22 -2.96 8.29
N GLY A 79 5.11 -3.79 7.74
CA GLY A 79 5.62 -4.98 8.41
C GLY A 79 6.29 -4.66 9.74
N TRP A 80 7.14 -3.61 9.75
CA TRP A 80 7.84 -3.15 10.95
C TRP A 80 6.87 -2.59 12.01
N ALA A 81 5.94 -1.73 11.61
CA ALA A 81 4.92 -1.17 12.49
C ALA A 81 4.04 -2.26 13.12
N LYS A 82 3.65 -3.27 12.33
CA LYS A 82 2.89 -4.43 12.80
C LYS A 82 3.70 -5.25 13.82
N LEU A 83 4.99 -5.45 13.60
CA LEU A 83 5.88 -6.12 14.56
C LEU A 83 5.96 -5.35 15.88
N VAL A 84 6.14 -4.03 15.84
CA VAL A 84 6.16 -3.18 17.04
C VAL A 84 4.89 -3.30 17.87
N ALA A 85 3.75 -3.13 17.20
CA ALA A 85 2.45 -3.19 17.84
C ALA A 85 2.16 -4.57 18.45
N LEU A 86 2.45 -5.67 17.72
CA LEU A 86 2.14 -7.02 18.18
C LEU A 86 3.09 -7.56 19.24
N LYS A 87 4.36 -7.12 19.23
CA LYS A 87 5.35 -7.54 20.22
C LYS A 87 5.31 -6.70 21.50
N ASN A 88 4.45 -5.69 21.61
CA ASN A 88 4.42 -4.73 22.72
C ASN A 88 5.83 -4.19 23.02
N PHE A 89 6.61 -3.88 21.98
CA PHE A 89 7.90 -3.24 22.20
C PHE A 89 7.63 -1.89 22.86
N SER A 90 8.19 -1.69 24.06
CA SER A 90 8.06 -0.45 24.79
C SER A 90 8.64 0.67 23.92
N PHE A 91 7.81 1.64 23.54
CA PHE A 91 8.32 2.90 23.02
C PHE A 91 9.01 3.62 24.18
N THR A 92 10.28 3.29 24.42
CA THR A 92 11.10 4.07 25.35
C THR A 92 11.45 5.36 24.65
N HIS A 93 10.96 6.48 25.18
CA HIS A 93 11.48 7.80 24.85
C HIS A 93 13.00 7.75 25.03
N ILE A 94 13.75 7.88 23.94
CA ILE A 94 15.18 8.17 24.08
C ILE A 94 15.21 9.64 24.46
N ASP A 95 15.47 9.93 25.73
CA ASP A 95 15.85 11.27 26.14
C ASP A 95 17.13 11.61 25.38
N ASP A 96 16.98 12.32 24.27
CA ASP A 96 18.12 12.86 23.55
C ASP A 96 18.74 13.96 24.45
N PRO A 97 19.99 13.79 24.92
CA PRO A 97 20.62 14.74 25.83
C PRO A 97 20.79 16.13 25.20
N VAL A 98 20.57 16.30 23.89
CA VAL A 98 20.60 17.60 23.18
C VAL A 98 19.36 18.45 23.43
N THR A 99 18.25 17.88 23.92
CA THR A 99 17.00 18.64 24.15
C THR A 99 16.88 19.28 25.54
N VAL A 100 17.75 18.92 26.48
CA VAL A 100 17.78 19.53 27.82
C VAL A 100 18.67 20.77 27.79
N LEU A 101 18.12 21.89 27.30
CA LEU A 101 18.69 23.20 27.58
C LEU A 101 18.79 23.39 29.11
N PRO A 102 19.95 23.83 29.65
CA PRO A 102 20.06 24.11 31.07
C PRO A 102 19.32 25.42 31.35
N TYR A 103 18.04 25.32 31.70
CA TYR A 103 17.33 26.48 32.25
C TYR A 103 17.92 26.77 33.63
N ALA A 104 18.83 27.74 33.61
CA ALA A 104 19.21 28.66 34.66
C ALA A 104 18.52 28.46 36.02
N THR A 105 19.34 28.09 37.01
CA THR A 105 19.51 28.82 38.27
C THR A 105 18.46 29.90 38.58
N ASN A 106 17.68 29.69 39.65
CA ASN A 106 17.71 30.47 40.90
C ASN A 106 16.37 30.50 41.66
N HIS A 107 16.51 30.57 42.99
CA HIS A 107 15.59 31.14 43.98
C HIS A 107 14.51 30.26 44.64
N TRP A 108 14.91 29.71 45.80
CA TRP A 108 14.21 29.71 47.10
C TRP A 108 12.76 30.21 47.14
N ILE A 109 11.82 29.34 47.52
CA ILE A 109 10.74 29.69 48.46
C ILE A 109 10.63 28.57 49.50
N ALA A 110 10.86 28.96 50.75
CA ALA A 110 10.80 28.13 51.95
C ALA A 110 9.36 27.66 52.25
N ILE A 111 9.23 26.44 52.76
CA ILE A 111 8.01 25.92 53.37
C ILE A 111 8.16 26.09 54.89
N PRO A 112 7.28 26.82 55.59
CA PRO A 112 7.13 26.66 57.03
C PRO A 112 5.89 25.78 57.35
N TYR A 113 6.19 24.71 58.09
CA TYR A 113 5.38 23.81 58.94
C TYR A 113 4.02 23.32 58.44
#